data_AF-A0A351CIB5-F1
#
_entry.id   AF-A0A351CIB5-F1
#
_cell.length_a   1.000
_cell.length_b   1.000
_cell.length_c   1.000
_cell.angle_alpha   90.00
_cell.angle_beta   90.00
_cell.angle_gamma   90.00
#
_symmetry.space_group_name_H-M   'P 1'
#
loop_
_entity.id
_entity.type
_entity.pdbx_description
1 polymer ?
#
loop_
_entity_poly.entity_id
_entity_poly.type
_entity_poly.pdbx_seq_one_letter_code
_entity_poly.pdbx_strand_id
1 'polypeptide(L)'
;GIIFGEPGTNAQHSFFQLAHQGRPFPIDFIGVINPHYKQYQNQSKGVTNHQELWSNLIAQPAALAQGKEDENPAKFFSGNRPSSTILLNDLSPENIGRLLAFYETKTVFEAFIWGINPFDQFGVELGKILATDIRKEMAMKNQDKSNTFENVDPISKFYLNTLFSGSL
;
A
#
# COMPACT_ATOMS: atom_id res chain seq x y z
N GLY A 1 -2.36 -4.94 10.39
CA GLY A 1 -1.07 -4.53 9.78
C GLY A 1 -1.29 -3.35 8.86
N ILE A 2 -0.21 -2.72 8.38
CA ILE A 2 -0.28 -1.72 7.31
C ILE A 2 0.23 -2.40 6.05
N ILE A 3 -0.58 -2.43 4.99
CA ILE A 3 -0.23 -3.03 3.69
C ILE A 3 -0.03 -1.88 2.69
N PHE A 4 1.11 -1.89 2.01
CA PHE A 4 1.44 -0.95 0.95
C PHE A 4 2.35 -1.65 -0.08
N GLY A 5 2.39 -1.13 -1.29
CA GLY A 5 3.22 -1.71 -2.35
C GLY A 5 3.02 -1.00 -3.69
N GLU A 6 3.94 -1.26 -4.62
CA GLU A 6 3.90 -0.77 -6.00
C GLU A 6 4.41 -1.87 -6.95
N PRO A 7 4.02 -1.85 -8.24
CA PRO A 7 4.64 -2.71 -9.24
C PRO A 7 6.16 -2.47 -9.34
N GLY A 8 6.93 -3.52 -9.59
CA GLY A 8 8.35 -3.38 -9.96
C GLY A 8 8.49 -2.78 -11.37
N THR A 9 9.47 -1.91 -11.64
CA THR A 9 10.58 -1.42 -10.81
C THR A 9 10.28 -0.11 -10.07
N ASN A 10 9.08 0.46 -10.21
CA ASN A 10 8.71 1.75 -9.61
C ASN A 10 8.92 1.76 -8.09
N ALA A 11 8.54 0.66 -7.44
CA ALA A 11 8.74 0.45 -6.00
C ALA A 11 10.20 0.61 -5.55
N GLN A 12 11.17 0.23 -6.40
CA GLN A 12 12.60 0.29 -6.09
C GLN A 12 13.12 1.72 -5.94
N HIS A 13 12.43 2.70 -6.54
CA HIS A 13 12.78 4.11 -6.44
C HIS A 13 11.99 4.85 -5.34
N SER A 14 11.08 4.16 -4.63
CA SER A 14 10.20 4.76 -3.63
C SER A 14 10.62 4.36 -2.20
N PHE A 15 10.40 3.12 -1.80
CA PHE A 15 10.54 2.67 -0.41
C PHE A 15 11.58 1.55 -0.19
N PHE A 16 12.29 1.13 -1.23
CA PHE A 16 13.30 0.06 -1.10
C PHE A 16 14.50 0.47 -0.25
N GLN A 17 14.81 1.77 -0.20
CA GLN A 17 15.77 2.31 0.77
C GLN A 17 15.36 1.99 2.21
N LEU A 18 14.08 2.20 2.54
CA LEU A 18 13.52 1.85 3.85
C LEU A 18 13.52 0.33 4.06
N ALA A 19 13.16 -0.44 3.03
CA ALA A 19 13.16 -1.90 3.10
C ALA A 19 14.54 -2.48 3.44
N HIS A 20 15.60 -1.90 2.90
CA HIS A 20 16.98 -2.40 2.98
C HIS A 20 17.78 -1.89 4.19
N GLN A 21 17.55 -0.65 4.62
CA GLN A 21 18.34 -0.03 5.70
C GLN A 21 17.49 0.51 6.85
N GLY A 22 16.17 0.61 6.67
CA GLY A 22 15.23 0.99 7.72
C GLY A 22 14.83 -0.18 8.63
N ARG A 23 13.74 0.02 9.39
CA ARG A 23 13.14 -1.02 10.23
C ARG A 23 12.71 -2.21 9.37
N PRO A 24 13.11 -3.46 9.69
CA PRO A 24 12.69 -4.62 8.92
C PRO A 24 11.17 -4.82 8.93
N PHE A 25 10.61 -5.15 7.76
CA PHE A 25 9.24 -5.59 7.56
C PHE A 25 9.20 -6.67 6.47
N PRO A 26 8.27 -7.64 6.55
CA PRO A 26 8.15 -8.68 5.55
C PRO A 26 7.66 -8.13 4.21
N ILE A 27 8.19 -8.67 3.11
CA ILE A 27 7.79 -8.31 1.74
C ILE A 27 7.35 -9.58 0.99
N ASP A 28 6.18 -9.53 0.38
CA ASP A 28 5.73 -10.56 -0.57
C ASP A 28 6.08 -10.07 -2.00
N PHE A 29 6.98 -10.79 -2.67
CA PHE A 29 7.31 -10.60 -4.08
C PHE A 29 6.42 -11.48 -4.94
N ILE A 30 5.76 -10.90 -5.94
CA ILE A 30 4.89 -11.64 -6.86
C ILE A 30 5.50 -11.57 -8.27
N GLY A 31 5.94 -12.74 -8.77
CA GLY A 31 6.51 -12.90 -10.09
C GLY A 31 5.54 -13.53 -11.07
N VAL A 32 5.64 -13.16 -12.35
CA VAL A 32 4.84 -13.74 -13.44
C VAL A 32 5.78 -14.38 -14.44
N ILE A 33 5.62 -15.66 -14.72
CA ILE A 33 6.48 -16.42 -15.64
C ILE A 33 6.27 -15.95 -17.07
N ASN A 34 5.02 -15.92 -17.53
CA ASN A 34 4.67 -15.52 -18.88
C ASN A 34 4.07 -14.10 -18.89
N PRO A 35 4.71 -13.12 -19.54
CA PRO A 35 4.17 -11.78 -19.64
C PRO A 35 2.91 -11.77 -20.51
N HIS A 36 1.98 -10.88 -20.21
CA HIS A 36 0.76 -10.70 -21.00
C HIS A 36 1.09 -10.23 -22.44
N TYR A 37 2.04 -9.30 -22.58
CA TYR A 37 2.45 -8.76 -23.88
C TYR A 37 3.72 -9.44 -24.39
N LYS A 38 3.56 -10.55 -25.09
CA LYS A 38 4.68 -11.36 -25.64
C LYS A 38 5.35 -10.77 -26.89
N GLN A 39 4.76 -9.73 -27.47
CA GLN A 39 5.23 -9.08 -28.71
C GLN A 39 6.43 -8.15 -28.51
N TYR A 40 6.73 -7.75 -27.27
CA TYR A 40 7.87 -6.89 -26.97
C TYR A 40 9.09 -7.73 -26.60
N GLN A 41 9.75 -8.28 -27.63
CA GLN A 41 10.96 -9.11 -27.48
C GLN A 41 12.25 -8.35 -27.77
N ASN A 42 12.17 -7.05 -28.03
CA ASN A 42 13.34 -6.20 -28.22
C ASN A 42 14.27 -6.35 -27.00
N GLN A 43 15.54 -6.55 -27.29
CA GLN A 43 16.55 -6.71 -26.26
C GLN A 43 17.28 -5.38 -26.06
N SER A 44 17.47 -5.01 -24.80
CA SER A 44 18.39 -3.96 -24.38
C SER A 44 19.44 -4.61 -23.49
N LYS A 45 20.72 -4.31 -23.72
CA LYS A 45 21.85 -4.95 -23.00
C LYS A 45 21.84 -6.50 -23.05
N GLY A 46 21.26 -7.08 -24.11
CA GLY A 46 21.21 -8.53 -24.32
C GLY A 46 20.07 -9.26 -23.58
N VAL A 47 19.17 -8.54 -22.91
CA VAL A 47 18.00 -9.12 -22.22
C VAL A 47 16.71 -8.43 -22.66
N THR A 48 15.60 -9.16 -22.61
CA THR A 48 14.26 -8.60 -22.84
C THR A 48 13.77 -7.83 -21.61
N ASN A 49 12.77 -6.95 -21.78
CA ASN A 49 12.17 -6.21 -20.66
C ASN A 49 11.65 -7.14 -19.54
N HIS A 50 11.11 -8.30 -19.91
CA HIS A 50 10.62 -9.28 -18.93
C HIS A 50 11.77 -9.92 -18.14
N GLN A 51 12.88 -10.22 -18.81
CA GLN A 51 14.08 -10.73 -18.15
C GLN A 51 14.71 -9.69 -17.22
N GLU A 52 14.66 -8.40 -17.57
CA GLU A 52 15.11 -7.30 -16.69
C GLU A 52 14.21 -7.15 -15.44
N LEU A 53 12.90 -7.39 -15.56
CA LEU A 53 12.02 -7.45 -14.39
C LEU A 53 12.36 -8.66 -13.50
N TRP A 54 12.66 -9.81 -14.11
CA TRP A 54 13.02 -11.03 -13.39
C TRP A 54 14.39 -10.93 -12.69
N SER A 55 15.37 -10.24 -13.29
CA SER A 55 16.67 -10.01 -12.63
C SER A 55 16.46 -9.28 -11.29
N ASN A 56 15.58 -8.29 -11.28
CA ASN A 56 15.17 -7.56 -10.09
C ASN A 56 14.38 -8.41 -9.10
N LEU A 57 13.41 -9.19 -9.58
CA LEU A 57 12.61 -10.09 -8.74
C LEU A 57 13.48 -11.12 -8.00
N ILE A 58 14.56 -11.60 -8.62
CA ILE A 58 15.48 -12.56 -8.01
C ILE A 58 16.47 -11.85 -7.08
N ALA A 59 17.04 -10.73 -7.53
CA ALA A 59 18.08 -10.02 -6.80
C ALA A 59 17.57 -9.40 -5.48
N GLN A 60 16.34 -8.86 -5.46
CA GLN A 60 15.84 -8.12 -4.30
C GLN A 60 15.59 -8.99 -3.06
N PRO A 61 14.88 -10.13 -3.12
CA PRO A 61 14.77 -11.06 -1.99
C PRO A 61 16.14 -11.54 -1.50
N ALA A 62 17.04 -11.85 -2.43
CA ALA A 62 18.39 -12.30 -2.09
C ALA A 62 19.19 -11.22 -1.35
N ALA A 63 19.13 -9.97 -1.82
CA ALA A 63 19.78 -8.83 -1.18
C ALA A 63 19.19 -8.54 0.22
N LEU A 64 17.87 -8.65 0.39
CA LEU A 64 17.21 -8.50 1.70
C LEU A 64 17.65 -9.58 2.69
N ALA A 65 17.78 -10.82 2.23
CA ALA A 65 18.20 -11.94 3.07
C ALA A 65 19.69 -11.87 3.43
N GLN A 66 20.56 -11.65 2.43
CA GLN A 66 22.01 -11.72 2.59
C GLN A 66 22.62 -10.44 3.17
N GLY A 67 22.09 -9.27 2.80
CA GLY A 67 22.73 -8.01 3.11
C GLY A 67 24.08 -7.86 2.40
N LYS A 68 24.88 -6.93 2.91
CA LYS A 68 26.22 -6.61 2.43
C LYS A 68 26.98 -5.87 3.53
N GLU A 69 28.08 -6.47 3.98
CA GLU A 69 29.07 -5.82 4.84
C GLU A 69 29.81 -4.72 4.06
N ASP A 70 29.98 -3.55 4.67
CA ASP A 70 30.72 -2.41 4.12
C ASP A 70 31.14 -1.49 5.28
N GLU A 71 32.36 -0.96 5.24
CA GLU A 71 32.84 -0.03 6.28
C GLU A 71 32.08 1.31 6.23
N ASN A 72 31.57 1.69 5.06
CA ASN A 72 30.74 2.87 4.91
C ASN A 72 29.30 2.56 5.35
N PRO A 73 28.78 3.20 6.42
CA PRO A 73 27.42 2.94 6.90
C PRO A 73 26.33 3.19 5.85
N ALA A 74 26.57 4.08 4.88
CA ALA A 74 25.61 4.34 3.80
C ALA A 74 25.53 3.19 2.78
N LYS A 75 26.54 2.31 2.73
CA LYS A 75 26.64 1.14 1.84
C LYS A 75 26.53 -0.18 2.59
N PHE A 76 26.37 -0.14 3.91
CA PHE A 76 26.15 -1.30 4.75
C PHE A 76 24.68 -1.74 4.68
N PHE A 77 24.45 -3.03 4.53
CA PHE A 77 23.13 -3.65 4.49
C PHE A 77 23.11 -4.82 5.47
N SER A 78 22.29 -4.73 6.52
CA SER A 78 22.29 -5.72 7.61
C SER A 78 21.84 -7.13 7.20
N GLY A 79 21.18 -7.28 6.05
CA GLY A 79 20.52 -8.53 5.66
C GLY A 79 19.44 -8.94 6.67
N ASN A 80 19.16 -10.24 6.70
CA ASN A 80 18.19 -10.90 7.59
C ASN A 80 16.80 -10.23 7.58
N ARG A 81 16.36 -9.78 6.39
CA ARG A 81 15.04 -9.16 6.19
C ARG A 81 14.13 -10.18 5.53
N PRO A 82 13.00 -10.55 6.18
CA PRO A 82 12.15 -11.63 5.70
C PRO A 82 11.43 -11.24 4.41
N SER A 83 11.34 -12.17 3.47
CA SER A 83 10.51 -12.03 2.28
C SER A 83 9.97 -13.39 1.83
N SER A 84 8.86 -13.36 1.11
CA SER A 84 8.25 -14.51 0.43
C SER A 84 8.20 -14.23 -1.07
N THR A 85 8.33 -15.27 -1.89
CA THR A 85 8.17 -15.14 -3.35
C THR A 85 7.06 -16.06 -3.83
N ILE A 86 6.05 -15.49 -4.48
CA ILE A 86 4.93 -16.20 -5.11
C ILE A 86 5.09 -16.08 -6.62
N LEU A 87 5.00 -17.20 -7.34
CA LEU A 87 5.08 -17.21 -8.80
C LEU A 87 3.73 -17.58 -9.41
N LEU A 88 3.31 -16.79 -10.39
CA LEU A 88 2.16 -17.06 -11.24
C LEU A 88 2.64 -17.51 -12.63
N ASN A 89 1.92 -18.46 -13.23
CA ASN A 89 2.22 -18.88 -14.60
C ASN A 89 2.00 -17.72 -15.59
N ASP A 90 0.89 -17.01 -15.48
CA ASP A 90 0.52 -15.83 -16.26
C ASP A 90 -0.52 -14.99 -15.50
N LEU A 91 -1.01 -13.93 -16.15
CA LEU A 91 -2.09 -13.07 -15.64
C LEU A 91 -3.48 -13.47 -16.17
N SER A 92 -3.70 -14.76 -16.48
CA SER A 92 -5.04 -15.24 -16.83
C SER A 92 -6.02 -15.08 -15.66
N PRO A 93 -7.33 -14.93 -15.93
CA PRO A 93 -8.34 -14.79 -14.87
C PRO A 93 -8.28 -15.89 -13.82
N GLU A 94 -7.96 -17.12 -14.23
CA GLU A 94 -7.81 -18.25 -13.31
C GLU A 94 -6.64 -18.05 -12.33
N ASN A 95 -5.46 -17.68 -12.83
CA ASN A 95 -4.27 -17.48 -11.98
C ASN A 95 -4.43 -16.26 -11.07
N ILE A 96 -5.07 -15.19 -11.56
CA ILE A 96 -5.43 -14.04 -10.73
C ILE A 96 -6.45 -14.41 -9.65
N GLY A 97 -7.47 -15.21 -9.99
CA GLY A 97 -8.45 -15.69 -9.03
C GLY A 97 -7.82 -16.55 -7.93
N ARG A 98 -6.84 -17.39 -8.27
CA ARG A 98 -6.05 -18.16 -7.29
C ARG A 98 -5.26 -17.25 -6.35
N LEU A 99 -4.61 -16.21 -6.89
CA LEU A 99 -3.88 -15.24 -6.07
C LEU A 99 -4.81 -14.48 -5.11
N LEU A 100 -5.97 -14.04 -5.60
CA LEU A 100 -6.99 -13.39 -4.79
C LEU A 100 -7.46 -14.29 -3.66
N ALA A 101 -7.87 -15.52 -3.98
CA ALA A 101 -8.35 -16.49 -2.99
C ALA A 101 -7.28 -16.83 -1.95
N PHE A 102 -6.00 -16.89 -2.35
CA PHE A 102 -4.88 -17.07 -1.43
C PHE A 102 -4.81 -15.93 -0.40
N TYR A 103 -4.86 -14.67 -0.84
CA TYR A 103 -4.78 -13.52 0.08
C TYR A 103 -6.05 -13.35 0.93
N GLU A 104 -7.24 -13.66 0.40
CA GLU A 104 -8.47 -13.72 1.20
C GLU A 104 -8.35 -14.75 2.32
N THR A 105 -7.92 -15.96 1.97
CA THR A 105 -7.73 -17.06 2.94
C THR A 105 -6.66 -16.72 3.97
N LYS A 106 -5.51 -16.15 3.53
CA LYS A 106 -4.44 -15.70 4.42
C LYS A 106 -4.96 -14.70 5.45
N THR A 107 -5.71 -13.70 5.01
CA THR A 107 -6.26 -12.65 5.89
C THR A 107 -7.23 -13.23 6.92
N VAL A 108 -8.14 -14.09 6.48
CA VAL A 108 -9.10 -14.76 7.38
C VAL A 108 -8.37 -15.66 8.38
N PHE A 109 -7.37 -16.41 7.92
CA PHE A 109 -6.59 -17.30 8.78
C PHE A 109 -5.77 -16.54 9.83
N GLU A 110 -5.11 -15.44 9.44
CA GLU A 110 -4.41 -14.54 10.37
C GLU A 110 -5.35 -13.97 11.44
N ALA A 111 -6.56 -13.58 11.06
CA ALA A 111 -7.56 -13.10 12.00
C ALA A 111 -8.00 -14.18 13.02
N PHE A 112 -8.17 -15.42 12.56
CA PHE A 112 -8.45 -16.54 13.45
C PHE A 112 -7.30 -16.85 14.41
N ILE A 113 -6.04 -16.76 13.96
CA ILE A 113 -4.87 -16.89 14.84
C ILE A 113 -4.90 -15.81 15.94
N TRP A 114 -5.26 -14.57 15.57
CA TRP A 114 -5.32 -13.45 16.51
C TRP A 114 -6.61 -13.40 17.35
N GLY A 115 -7.58 -14.28 17.11
CA GLY A 115 -8.85 -14.30 17.82
C GLY A 115 -9.71 -13.04 17.57
N ILE A 116 -9.58 -12.42 16.39
CA ILE A 116 -10.36 -11.25 15.98
C ILE A 116 -11.35 -11.62 14.88
N ASN A 117 -12.40 -10.80 14.71
CA ASN A 117 -13.37 -10.98 13.64
C ASN A 117 -12.87 -10.29 12.34
N PRO A 118 -12.59 -11.04 11.26
CA PRO A 118 -12.17 -10.43 9.98
C PRO A 118 -13.34 -9.85 9.17
N PHE A 119 -14.59 -10.02 9.61
CA PHE A 119 -15.79 -9.69 8.83
C PHE A 119 -16.52 -8.43 9.31
N ASP A 120 -16.05 -7.78 10.38
CA ASP A 120 -16.60 -6.51 10.86
C ASP A 120 -15.72 -5.31 10.56
N GLN A 121 -16.31 -4.11 10.66
CA GLN A 121 -15.64 -2.84 10.37
C GLN A 121 -16.25 -1.67 11.17
N PHE A 122 -16.52 -1.88 12.47
CA PHE A 122 -17.15 -0.85 13.32
C PHE A 122 -16.36 0.46 13.41
N GLY A 123 -15.03 0.39 13.24
CA GLY A 123 -14.14 1.56 13.28
C GLY A 123 -14.45 2.64 12.22
N VAL A 124 -15.22 2.33 11.18
CA VAL A 124 -15.59 3.31 10.13
C VAL A 124 -16.83 4.14 10.46
N GLU A 125 -17.61 3.75 11.47
CA GLU A 125 -18.92 4.35 11.73
C GLU A 125 -18.82 5.73 12.40
N LEU A 126 -17.88 5.92 13.32
CA LEU A 126 -17.69 7.20 14.01
C LEU A 126 -17.41 8.34 13.02
N GLY A 127 -16.53 8.11 12.04
CA GLY A 127 -16.23 9.09 11.00
C GLY A 127 -17.44 9.46 10.15
N LYS A 128 -18.30 8.49 9.83
CA LYS A 128 -19.54 8.73 9.07
C LYS A 128 -20.55 9.58 9.86
N ILE A 129 -20.67 9.33 11.17
CA ILE A 129 -21.55 10.10 12.05
C ILE A 129 -21.08 11.56 12.12
N LEU A 130 -19.80 11.77 12.47
CA LEU A 130 -19.21 13.11 12.57
C LEU A 130 -19.32 13.88 11.24
N ALA A 131 -19.00 13.23 10.11
CA ALA A 131 -19.13 13.85 8.79
C ALA A 131 -20.59 14.20 8.45
N THR A 132 -21.57 13.43 8.94
CA THR A 132 -22.99 13.70 8.73
C THR A 132 -23.45 14.90 9.54
N ASP A 133 -22.97 15.06 10.77
CA ASP A 133 -23.34 16.22 11.61
C ASP A 133 -22.72 17.51 11.08
N ILE A 134 -21.45 17.49 10.69
CA ILE A 134 -20.80 18.63 10.01
C ILE A 134 -21.55 18.98 8.71
N ARG A 135 -22.04 17.99 7.96
CA ARG A 135 -22.85 18.21 6.75
C ARG A 135 -24.18 18.89 7.05
N LYS A 136 -24.85 18.55 8.16
CA LYS A 136 -26.10 19.22 8.57
C LYS A 136 -25.86 20.69 8.89
N GLU A 137 -24.80 21.00 9.63
CA GLU A 137 -24.41 22.38 9.95
C GLU A 137 -24.16 23.20 8.68
N MET A 138 -23.42 22.64 7.72
CA MET A 138 -23.21 23.28 6.41
C MET A 138 -24.54 23.46 5.64
N ALA A 139 -25.42 22.47 5.68
CA ALA A 139 -26.73 22.55 5.02
C ALA A 139 -27.61 23.64 5.64
N MET A 140 -27.62 23.77 6.96
CA MET A 140 -28.35 24.82 7.67
C MET A 140 -27.80 26.21 7.33
N LYS A 141 -26.47 26.38 7.28
CA LYS A 141 -25.82 27.63 6.84
C LYS A 141 -26.15 28.00 5.39
N ASN A 142 -26.24 27.01 4.51
CA ASN A 142 -26.61 27.22 3.11
C ASN A 142 -28.08 27.66 2.94
N GLN A 143 -28.97 27.16 3.79
CA GLN A 143 -30.39 27.55 3.79
C GLN A 143 -30.62 28.93 4.44
N ASP A 144 -29.92 29.20 5.54
CA ASP A 144 -29.97 30.48 6.26
C ASP A 144 -28.56 31.02 6.50
N LYS A 145 -28.21 32.07 5.75
CA LYS A 145 -26.90 32.71 5.83
C LYS A 145 -26.62 33.36 7.19
N SER A 146 -27.64 33.64 7.99
CA SER A 146 -27.49 34.21 9.33
C SER A 146 -27.06 33.19 10.39
N ASN A 147 -27.26 31.89 10.11
CA ASN A 147 -26.91 30.82 11.04
C ASN A 147 -25.39 30.79 11.30
N THR A 148 -24.97 30.49 12.53
CA THR A 148 -23.57 30.41 12.96
C THR A 148 -23.26 28.99 13.43
N PHE A 149 -22.04 28.52 13.19
CA PHE A 149 -21.59 27.18 13.61
C PHE A 149 -21.31 27.09 15.12
N GLU A 150 -22.21 27.59 15.96
CA GLU A 150 -22.03 27.66 17.42
C GLU A 150 -22.10 26.30 18.12
N ASN A 151 -22.80 25.33 17.52
CA ASN A 151 -22.92 23.98 18.05
C ASN A 151 -21.74 23.06 17.68
N VAL A 152 -20.72 23.60 17.02
CA VAL A 152 -19.56 22.85 16.54
C VAL A 152 -18.35 23.18 17.42
N ASP A 153 -17.46 22.20 17.64
CA ASP A 153 -16.23 22.41 18.37
C ASP A 153 -15.37 23.55 17.74
N PRO A 154 -14.53 24.24 18.54
CA PRO A 154 -13.81 25.42 18.07
C PRO A 154 -12.91 25.19 16.84
N ILE A 155 -12.33 24.01 16.70
CA ILE A 155 -11.41 23.70 15.60
C ILE A 155 -12.21 23.50 14.31
N SER A 156 -13.24 22.67 14.35
CA SER A 156 -14.11 22.47 13.19
C SER A 156 -14.83 23.76 12.80
N LYS A 157 -15.27 24.57 13.78
CA LYS A 157 -15.85 25.90 13.55
C LYS A 157 -14.90 26.83 12.80
N PHE A 158 -13.61 26.84 13.13
CA PHE A 158 -12.60 27.61 12.39
C PHE A 158 -12.57 27.19 10.92
N TYR A 159 -12.41 25.90 10.62
CA TYR A 159 -12.38 25.41 9.24
C TYR A 159 -13.66 25.70 8.46
N LEU A 160 -14.82 25.54 9.10
CA LEU A 160 -16.10 25.85 8.47
C LEU A 160 -16.24 27.35 8.19
N ASN A 161 -15.83 28.22 9.10
CA ASN A 161 -15.83 29.66 8.85
C ASN A 161 -14.88 30.04 7.72
N THR A 162 -13.64 29.53 7.70
CA THR A 162 -12.66 29.74 6.63
C THR A 162 -13.19 29.28 5.27
N LEU A 163 -13.86 28.12 5.23
CA LEU A 163 -14.47 27.59 4.01
C LEU A 163 -15.57 28.53 3.47
N PHE A 164 -16.44 29.04 4.36
CA PHE A 164 -17.57 29.87 3.97
C PHE A 164 -17.22 31.36 3.77
N SER A 165 -16.13 31.85 4.36
CA SER A 165 -15.59 33.19 4.08
C SER A 165 -14.77 33.23 2.80
N GLY A 166 -14.19 32.09 2.39
CA GLY A 166 -13.24 32.01 1.28
C GLY A 166 -11.87 32.60 1.60
N SER A 167 -11.56 32.83 2.88
CA SER A 167 -10.31 33.42 3.35
C SER A 167 -9.88 32.85 4.69
N LEU A 168 -8.57 32.68 4.87
CA LEU A 168 -7.94 32.37 6.16
C LEU A 168 -8.07 33.53 7.15
#